data_AF-A0A7K8LMR1-F1
#
_entry.id   AF-A0A7K8LMR1-F1
#
_cell.length_a   1.000
_cell.length_b   1.000
_cell.length_c   1.000
_cell.angle_alpha   90.00
_cell.angle_beta   90.00
_cell.angle_gamma   90.00
#
_symmetry.space_group_name_H-M   'P 1'
#
loop_
_entity.id
_entity.type
_entity.pdbx_description
1 polymer ?
#
loop_
_entity_poly.entity_id
_entity_poly.type
_entity_poly.pdbx_seq_one_letter_code
_entity_poly.pdbx_strand_id
1 'polypeptide(L)'
;QRRQFPHGIPECGTDALRMALCSHNVHGDDIRLDVSTALTYRRFCNKIWNAVKFVLAALGPRFIPQPPEEMVPRHPMDRWVLSRLARAVGECGQRMESLEVHGALAAVHHFWLRSFCDVYLVGGLVCP
;
A
#
# COMPACT_ATOMS: atom_id res chain seq x y z
N GLN A 1 23.48 -16.41 11.79
CA GLN A 1 22.06 -16.84 11.94
C GLN A 1 21.67 -17.25 13.36
N ARG A 2 22.15 -18.36 13.95
CA ARG A 2 21.72 -18.81 15.31
C ARG A 2 21.89 -17.77 16.44
N ARG A 3 22.90 -16.88 16.36
CA ARG A 3 23.08 -15.78 17.33
C ARG A 3 22.07 -14.63 17.17
N GLN A 4 21.57 -14.37 15.96
CA GLN A 4 20.62 -13.29 15.67
C GLN A 4 19.16 -13.74 15.77
N PHE A 5 18.90 -15.03 15.50
CA PHE A 5 17.57 -15.63 15.55
C PHE A 5 17.63 -16.95 16.34
N PRO A 6 17.78 -16.89 17.67
CA PRO A 6 17.89 -18.08 18.52
C PRO A 6 16.63 -18.96 18.49
N HIS A 7 15.49 -18.37 18.15
CA HIS A 7 14.19 -19.06 18.03
C HIS A 7 13.72 -19.22 16.57
N GLY A 8 14.62 -19.02 15.59
CA GLY A 8 14.27 -19.03 14.17
C GLY A 8 13.75 -17.69 13.64
N ILE A 9 13.53 -17.63 12.32
CA ILE A 9 13.01 -16.43 11.66
C ILE A 9 11.49 -16.43 11.81
N PRO A 10 10.87 -15.36 12.35
CA PRO A 10 9.43 -15.27 12.45
C PRO A 10 8.79 -15.29 11.06
N GLU A 11 7.65 -15.96 10.95
CA GLU A 11 6.87 -15.95 9.72
C GLU A 11 6.49 -14.50 9.35
N CYS A 12 6.73 -14.08 8.11
CA CYS A 12 6.38 -12.75 7.64
C CYS A 12 5.29 -12.77 6.55
N GLY A 13 5.07 -13.90 5.89
CA GLY A 13 4.18 -14.05 4.74
C GLY A 13 4.87 -13.71 3.41
N THR A 14 4.43 -14.34 2.33
CA THR A 14 5.08 -14.23 1.00
C THR A 14 5.09 -12.81 0.46
N ASP A 15 3.99 -12.08 0.58
CA ASP A 15 3.89 -10.71 0.05
C ASP A 15 4.75 -9.73 0.84
N ALA A 16 4.82 -9.90 2.16
CA ALA A 16 5.69 -9.08 3.00
C ALA A 16 7.17 -9.28 2.65
N LEU A 17 7.57 -10.53 2.38
CA LEU A 17 8.93 -10.84 1.93
C LEU A 17 9.22 -10.23 0.54
N ARG A 18 8.29 -10.36 -0.41
CA ARG A 18 8.42 -9.75 -1.74
C ARG A 18 8.58 -8.25 -1.65
N MET A 19 7.71 -7.58 -0.89
CA MET A 19 7.79 -6.13 -0.69
C MET A 19 9.10 -5.72 0.00
N ALA A 20 9.56 -6.48 0.99
CA ALA A 20 10.84 -6.21 1.64
C ALA A 20 12.00 -6.28 0.65
N LEU A 21 12.07 -7.33 -0.18
CA LEU A 21 13.10 -7.46 -1.21
C LEU A 21 13.02 -6.33 -2.25
N CYS A 22 11.81 -6.01 -2.72
CA CYS A 22 11.56 -4.94 -3.68
C CYS A 22 11.83 -3.54 -3.12
N SER A 23 11.86 -3.36 -1.79
CA SER A 23 12.09 -2.04 -1.16
C SER A 23 13.54 -1.57 -1.23
N HIS A 24 14.47 -2.45 -1.56
CA HIS A 24 15.88 -2.11 -1.67
C HIS A 24 16.17 -1.46 -3.02
N ASN A 25 16.86 -0.32 -3.01
CA ASN A 25 17.42 0.24 -4.23
C ASN A 25 18.63 -0.60 -4.67
N VAL A 26 18.40 -1.53 -5.59
CA VAL A 26 19.45 -2.41 -6.12
C VAL A 26 20.17 -1.67 -7.25
N HIS A 27 21.23 -0.95 -6.89
CA HIS A 27 22.23 -0.45 -7.84
C HIS A 27 23.57 -1.19 -7.70
N GLY A 28 23.63 -2.26 -6.89
CA GLY A 28 24.82 -3.08 -6.65
C GLY A 28 24.46 -4.55 -6.37
N ASP A 29 25.48 -5.38 -6.13
CA ASP A 29 25.36 -6.83 -6.21
C ASP A 29 24.66 -7.49 -5.00
N ASP A 30 24.66 -6.86 -3.82
CA ASP A 30 24.20 -7.47 -2.57
C ASP A 30 22.95 -6.80 -1.97
N ILE A 31 21.91 -7.61 -1.73
CA ILE A 31 20.73 -7.23 -0.94
C ILE A 31 20.91 -7.72 0.49
N ARG A 32 21.07 -6.79 1.43
CA ARG A 32 21.07 -7.11 2.86
C ARG A 32 19.63 -7.30 3.34
N LEU A 33 19.16 -8.54 3.31
CA LEU A 33 17.83 -8.89 3.82
C LEU A 33 17.74 -8.61 5.32
N ASP A 34 16.85 -7.68 5.68
CA ASP A 34 16.52 -7.37 7.06
C ASP A 34 15.13 -7.95 7.40
N VAL A 35 15.10 -8.86 8.38
CA VAL A 35 13.85 -9.46 8.89
C VAL A 35 12.93 -8.38 9.48
N SER A 36 13.48 -7.30 10.05
CA SER A 36 12.70 -6.18 10.55
C SER A 36 11.92 -5.47 9.44
N THR A 37 12.52 -5.32 8.25
CA THR A 37 11.86 -4.80 7.06
C THR A 37 10.71 -5.70 6.61
N ALA A 38 10.93 -7.03 6.58
CA ALA A 38 9.87 -7.99 6.27
C ALA A 38 8.70 -7.93 7.28
N LEU A 39 8.99 -7.80 8.57
CA LEU A 39 7.95 -7.62 9.59
C LEU A 39 7.20 -6.28 9.45
N THR A 40 7.88 -5.24 8.99
CA THR A 40 7.26 -3.95 8.69
C THR A 40 6.29 -4.06 7.52
N TYR A 41 6.68 -4.74 6.43
CA TYR A 41 5.76 -4.99 5.33
C TYR A 41 4.63 -5.96 5.69
N ARG A 42 4.83 -6.90 6.63
CA ARG A 42 3.73 -7.70 7.19
C ARG A 42 2.67 -6.82 7.85
N ARG A 43 3.10 -5.82 8.64
CA ARG A 43 2.19 -4.83 9.25
C ARG A 43 1.48 -3.99 8.18
N PHE A 44 2.19 -3.62 7.11
CA PHE A 44 1.58 -2.92 5.98
C PHE A 44 0.51 -3.75 5.27
N CYS A 45 0.77 -5.02 4.93
CA CYS A 45 -0.23 -5.92 4.35
C CYS A 45 -1.46 -6.06 5.25
N ASN A 46 -1.26 -6.18 6.57
CA ASN A 46 -2.38 -6.20 7.52
C ASN A 46 -3.16 -4.88 7.54
N LYS A 47 -2.49 -3.73 7.40
CA LYS A 47 -3.15 -2.41 7.31
C LYS A 47 -4.01 -2.31 6.04
N ILE A 48 -3.53 -2.80 4.88
CA ILE A 48 -4.34 -2.89 3.65
C ILE A 48 -5.57 -3.78 3.90
N TRP A 49 -5.37 -4.97 4.47
CA TRP A 49 -6.47 -5.89 4.75
C TRP A 49 -7.55 -5.30 5.66
N ASN A 50 -7.14 -4.58 6.72
CA ASN A 50 -8.07 -3.91 7.61
C ASN A 50 -8.79 -2.74 6.93
N ALA A 51 -8.08 -1.94 6.13
CA ALA A 51 -8.67 -0.85 5.35
C ALA A 51 -9.74 -1.36 4.37
N VAL A 52 -9.43 -2.44 3.62
CA VAL A 52 -10.38 -3.06 2.68
C VAL A 52 -11.60 -3.61 3.42
N LYS A 53 -11.41 -4.35 4.53
CA LYS A 53 -12.53 -4.84 5.34
C LYS A 53 -13.42 -3.72 5.85
N PHE A 54 -12.82 -2.63 6.30
CA PHE A 54 -13.55 -1.46 6.78
C PHE A 54 -14.39 -0.81 5.67
N VAL A 55 -13.82 -0.61 4.47
CA VAL A 55 -14.54 -0.07 3.32
C VAL A 55 -15.68 -1.00 2.89
N LEU A 56 -15.44 -2.30 2.79
CA LEU A 56 -16.47 -3.28 2.42
C LEU A 56 -17.62 -3.31 3.44
N ALA A 57 -17.31 -3.20 4.74
CA ALA A 57 -18.32 -3.10 5.78
C ALA A 57 -19.15 -1.82 5.66
N ALA A 58 -18.53 -0.68 5.32
CA ALA A 58 -19.22 0.59 5.14
C ALA A 58 -20.12 0.62 3.89
N LEU A 59 -19.71 -0.05 2.80
CA LEU A 59 -20.52 -0.17 1.58
C LEU A 59 -21.75 -1.08 1.79
N GLY A 60 -21.62 -2.10 2.63
CA GLY A 60 -22.68 -3.04 2.94
C GLY A 60 -22.90 -4.11 1.85
N PRO A 61 -23.65 -5.18 2.17
CA PRO A 61 -23.74 -6.39 1.33
C PRO A 61 -24.54 -6.22 0.03
N ARG A 62 -25.24 -5.09 -0.15
CA ARG A 62 -26.06 -4.78 -1.34
C ARG A 62 -25.46 -3.70 -2.22
N PHE A 63 -24.22 -3.28 -1.95
CA PHE A 63 -23.55 -2.29 -2.77
C PHE A 63 -23.30 -2.87 -4.16
N ILE A 64 -23.75 -2.15 -5.18
CA ILE A 64 -23.48 -2.44 -6.59
C ILE A 64 -22.64 -1.26 -7.10
N PRO A 65 -21.38 -1.48 -7.51
CA PRO A 65 -20.56 -0.42 -8.04
C PRO A 65 -21.15 0.11 -9.36
N GLN A 66 -21.15 1.43 -9.50
CA GLN A 66 -21.47 2.08 -10.77
C GLN A 66 -20.30 1.89 -11.76
N PRO A 67 -20.57 1.88 -13.07
CA PRO A 67 -19.53 1.92 -14.07
C PRO A 67 -18.60 3.12 -13.86
N PRO A 68 -17.28 3.00 -14.08
CA PRO A 68 -16.34 4.10 -13.91
C PRO A 68 -16.69 5.36 -14.71
N GLU A 69 -17.22 5.20 -15.92
CA GLU A 69 -17.70 6.27 -16.80
C GLU A 69 -18.85 7.10 -16.22
N GLU A 70 -19.64 6.52 -15.30
CA GLU A 70 -20.74 7.20 -14.62
C GLU A 70 -20.31 7.78 -13.26
N MET A 71 -19.10 7.45 -12.81
CA MET A 71 -18.61 7.79 -11.48
C MET A 71 -18.06 9.22 -11.45
N VAL A 72 -18.91 10.16 -11.02
CA VAL A 72 -18.50 11.56 -10.81
C VAL A 72 -18.22 11.80 -9.32
N PRO A 73 -16.97 12.10 -8.90
CA PRO A 73 -16.65 12.38 -7.51
C PRO A 73 -17.35 13.66 -7.03
N ARG A 74 -18.32 13.50 -6.13
CA ARG A 74 -19.18 14.60 -5.66
C ARG A 74 -18.53 15.37 -4.52
N HIS A 75 -17.86 14.69 -3.59
CA HIS A 75 -17.26 15.33 -2.44
C HIS A 75 -15.84 15.84 -2.77
N PRO A 76 -15.41 17.01 -2.25
CA PRO A 76 -14.05 17.51 -2.46
C PRO A 76 -12.97 16.50 -2.02
N MET A 77 -13.26 15.71 -0.99
CA MET A 77 -12.34 14.68 -0.50
C MET A 77 -12.18 13.50 -1.46
N ASP A 78 -13.24 13.13 -2.19
CA ASP A 78 -13.20 12.08 -3.22
C ASP A 78 -12.31 12.53 -4.37
N ARG A 79 -12.50 13.78 -4.82
CA ARG A 79 -11.64 14.39 -5.86
C ARG A 79 -10.18 14.44 -5.41
N TRP A 80 -9.95 14.81 -4.16
CA TRP A 80 -8.60 14.87 -3.60
C TRP A 80 -7.94 13.49 -3.58
N VAL A 81 -8.61 12.45 -3.08
CA VAL A 81 -7.99 11.11 -2.99
C VAL A 81 -7.75 10.52 -4.37
N LEU A 82 -8.67 10.75 -5.32
CA LEU A 82 -8.50 10.32 -6.72
C LEU A 82 -7.33 11.04 -7.39
N SER A 83 -7.11 12.33 -7.13
CA SER A 83 -5.93 13.05 -7.60
C SER A 83 -4.63 12.46 -7.02
N ARG A 84 -4.61 12.10 -5.72
CA ARG A 84 -3.46 11.42 -5.10
C ARG A 84 -3.21 10.03 -5.68
N LEU A 85 -4.28 9.28 -5.96
CA LEU A 85 -4.19 7.98 -6.62
C LEU A 85 -3.63 8.12 -8.03
N ALA A 86 -4.16 9.04 -8.85
CA ALA A 86 -3.67 9.28 -10.21
C ALA A 86 -2.18 9.65 -10.22
N ARG A 87 -1.74 10.50 -9.28
CA ARG A 87 -0.34 10.83 -9.11
C ARG A 87 0.50 9.60 -8.75
N ALA A 88 0.06 8.80 -7.78
CA ALA A 88 0.79 7.59 -7.37
C ALA A 88 0.88 6.55 -8.49
N VAL A 89 -0.17 6.41 -9.32
CA VAL A 89 -0.16 5.55 -10.51
C VAL A 89 0.85 6.05 -11.53
N GLY A 90 0.86 7.35 -11.82
CA GLY A 90 1.85 7.94 -12.74
C GLY A 90 3.30 7.78 -12.24
N GLU A 91 3.55 8.06 -10.96
CA GLU A 91 4.87 7.86 -10.35
C GLU A 91 5.28 6.38 -10.36
N CYS A 92 4.36 5.47 -10.03
CA CYS A 92 4.61 4.03 -10.08
C CYS A 92 4.95 3.57 -11.50
N GLY A 93 4.18 3.98 -12.50
CA GLY A 93 4.42 3.65 -13.91
C GLY A 93 5.80 4.09 -14.39
N GLN A 94 6.15 5.36 -14.18
CA GLN A 94 7.47 5.91 -14.58
C GLN A 94 8.64 5.16 -13.92
N ARG A 95 8.52 4.81 -12.63
CA ARG A 95 9.56 4.06 -11.91
C ARG A 95 9.66 2.63 -12.42
N MET A 96 8.53 1.98 -12.71
CA MET A 96 8.51 0.63 -13.28
C MET A 96 9.14 0.59 -14.68
N GLU A 97 8.87 1.60 -15.53
CA GLU A 97 9.51 1.75 -16.85
C GLU A 97 11.03 1.90 -16.74
N SER A 98 11.49 2.58 -15.69
CA SER A 98 12.92 2.75 -15.39
C SER A 98 13.54 1.57 -14.64
N LEU A 99 12.80 0.47 -14.44
CA LEU A 99 13.19 -0.69 -13.62
C LEU A 99 13.51 -0.35 -12.15
N GLU A 100 13.06 0.81 -11.67
CA GLU A 100 13.22 1.27 -10.29
C GLU A 100 12.08 0.74 -9.41
N VAL A 101 12.03 -0.57 -9.22
CA VAL A 101 10.97 -1.27 -8.48
C VAL A 101 10.80 -0.74 -7.05
N HIS A 102 11.90 -0.36 -6.39
CA HIS A 102 11.87 0.23 -5.06
C HIS A 102 11.13 1.58 -5.01
N GLY A 103 11.32 2.41 -6.03
CA GLY A 103 10.62 3.69 -6.19
C GLY A 103 9.14 3.49 -6.47
N ALA A 104 8.79 2.51 -7.30
CA ALA A 104 7.41 2.13 -7.56
C ALA A 104 6.69 1.67 -6.29
N LEU A 105 7.32 0.78 -5.50
CA LEU A 105 6.79 0.33 -4.22
C LEU A 105 6.63 1.49 -3.22
N ALA A 106 7.59 2.41 -3.18
CA ALA A 106 7.52 3.59 -2.32
C ALA A 106 6.32 4.49 -2.67
N ALA A 107 6.03 4.71 -3.95
CA ALA A 107 4.87 5.48 -4.41
C ALA A 107 3.55 4.84 -3.97
N VAL A 108 3.39 3.52 -4.18
CA VAL A 108 2.21 2.76 -3.75
C VAL A 108 2.05 2.80 -2.23
N HIS A 109 3.13 2.56 -1.50
CA HIS A 109 3.14 2.56 -0.04
C HIS A 109 2.79 3.94 0.54
N HIS A 110 3.32 5.01 -0.05
CA HIS A 110 3.01 6.39 0.34
C HIS A 110 1.53 6.71 0.14
N PHE A 111 0.94 6.36 -1.01
CA PHE A 111 -0.48 6.56 -1.26
C PHE A 111 -1.33 5.84 -0.21
N TRP A 112 -1.10 4.54 -0.01
CA TRP A 112 -1.88 3.72 0.91
C TRP A 112 -1.85 4.24 2.34
N LEU A 113 -0.66 4.54 2.86
CA LEU A 113 -0.54 5.01 4.23
C LEU A 113 -0.99 6.46 4.37
N ARG A 114 -0.33 7.38 3.64
CA ARG A 114 -0.39 8.82 3.91
C ARG A 114 -1.58 9.50 3.28
N SER A 115 -2.12 8.97 2.18
CA SER A 115 -3.27 9.58 1.50
C SER A 115 -4.55 8.83 1.84
N PHE A 116 -4.57 7.52 1.64
CA PHE A 116 -5.79 6.73 1.78
C PHE A 116 -6.12 6.47 3.26
N CYS A 117 -5.25 5.77 3.99
CA CYS A 117 -5.57 5.38 5.36
C CYS A 117 -5.54 6.54 6.35
N ASP A 118 -4.49 7.37 6.34
CA ASP A 118 -4.29 8.41 7.37
C ASP A 118 -5.23 9.61 7.18
N VAL A 119 -5.66 9.91 5.94
CA VAL A 119 -6.47 11.11 5.64
C VAL A 119 -7.85 10.75 5.08
N TYR A 120 -7.94 9.96 4.00
CA TYR A 120 -9.23 9.68 3.37
C TYR A 120 -10.16 8.83 4.24
N LEU A 121 -9.68 7.73 4.82
CA LEU A 121 -10.51 6.87 5.67
C LEU A 121 -10.90 7.54 7.01
N VAL A 122 -10.04 8.40 7.54
CA VAL A 122 -10.31 9.12 8.80
C VAL A 122 -11.21 10.34 8.57
N GLY A 123 -10.96 11.10 7.49
CA GLY A 123 -11.67 12.36 7.20
C GLY A 123 -12.89 12.22 6.28
N GLY A 124 -12.96 11.18 5.46
CA GLY A 124 -14.01 11.01 4.44
C GLY A 124 -15.30 10.36 4.95
N LEU A 125 -15.25 9.61 6.05
CA LEU A 125 -16.41 8.88 6.61
C LEU A 125 -17.13 9.62 7.74
N VAL A 126 -16.75 10.87 8.02
CA VAL A 126 -17.39 11.72 9.05
C VAL A 126 -18.52 12.59 8.45
N CYS A 127 -18.75 12.55 7.14
CA CYS A 127 -19.91 13.20 6.53
C CYS A 127 -20.92 12.13 6.06
N PRO A 128 -22.10 12.03 6.72
CA PRO A 128 -23.22 11.23 6.23
C PRO A 128 -23.80 11.77 4.92
#